data_AF-S3Y9T2-F1
#
_entry.id   AF-S3Y9T2-F1
#
_cell.length_a   1.000
_cell.length_b   1.000
_cell.length_c   1.000
_cell.angle_alpha   90.00
_cell.angle_beta   90.00
_cell.angle_gamma   90.00
#
_symmetry.space_group_name_H-M   'P 1'
#
loop_
_entity.id
_entity.type
_entity.pdbx_description
1 polymer ?
#
loop_
_entity_poly.entity_id
_entity_poly.type
_entity_poly.pdbx_seq_one_letter_code
_entity_poly.pdbx_strand_id
1 'polypeptide(L)'
;MNHSNTFSLSFPEAKTIIVSGDIHGDLNQLVFKLCIQYKLKDTLLIVAGDCGFGFEKKEYYEQMVRRNAKRMNQANNWIVFVRGNHDNPAYFDGTTFNYKRFIAVPDYTILQACNHTILCVGGAISIDRIYRINEWNKRKYRVHSNESQENDIPRNLYWKNEAPIYDADKMNTICVGK
;
A
#
# COMPACT_ATOMS: atom_id res chain seq x y z
N MET A 1 4.68 25.12 16.77
CA MET A 1 5.77 24.12 16.69
C MET A 1 5.30 23.05 15.71
N ASN A 2 5.64 23.20 14.43
CA ASN A 2 5.21 22.27 13.37
C ASN A 2 6.19 21.10 13.33
N HIS A 3 5.92 20.07 14.13
CA HIS A 3 6.51 18.77 13.88
C HIS A 3 5.80 18.19 12.66
N SER A 4 6.30 18.47 11.46
CA SER A 4 5.94 17.68 10.28
C SER A 4 6.48 16.27 10.52
N ASN A 5 5.66 15.41 11.14
CA ASN A 5 5.91 13.97 11.27
C ASN A 5 5.76 13.34 9.87
N THR A 6 6.60 13.76 8.93
CA THR A 6 6.63 13.24 7.57
C THR A 6 7.32 11.89 7.64
N PHE A 7 6.54 10.84 7.43
CA PHE A 7 7.08 9.49 7.33
C PHE A 7 8.03 9.44 6.12
N SER A 8 9.28 9.00 6.34
CA SER A 8 10.30 8.96 5.30
C SER A 8 11.03 7.62 5.34
N LEU A 9 11.25 7.04 4.16
CA LEU A 9 12.00 5.80 3.99
C LEU A 9 13.10 6.00 2.93
N SER A 10 14.29 5.47 3.22
CA SER A 10 15.42 5.51 2.30
C SER A 10 15.82 4.10 1.90
N PHE A 11 16.11 3.92 0.61
CA PHE A 11 16.56 2.67 -0.01
C PHE A 11 17.90 2.91 -0.70
N PRO A 12 18.99 3.13 0.06
CA PRO A 12 20.30 3.50 -0.51
C PRO A 12 20.91 2.38 -1.37
N GLU A 13 20.51 1.13 -1.11
CA GLU A 13 20.94 -0.04 -1.89
C GLU A 13 20.17 -0.21 -3.20
N ALA A 14 19.04 0.48 -3.39
CA ALA A 14 18.26 0.38 -4.60
C ALA A 14 18.96 1.08 -5.78
N LYS A 15 19.13 0.36 -6.88
CA LYS A 15 19.71 0.82 -8.15
C LYS A 15 18.65 1.05 -9.23
N THR A 16 17.43 0.59 -9.01
CA THR A 16 16.32 0.75 -9.96
C THR A 16 15.03 1.00 -9.20
N ILE A 17 14.22 1.91 -9.74
CA ILE A 17 12.84 2.13 -9.30
C ILE A 17 11.91 1.65 -10.40
N ILE A 18 10.88 0.91 -10.02
CA ILE A 18 9.78 0.51 -10.90
C ILE A 18 8.48 0.96 -10.24
N VAL A 19 7.58 1.53 -11.02
CA VAL A 19 6.23 1.86 -10.55
C VAL A 19 5.23 0.97 -11.28
N SER A 20 4.41 0.27 -10.52
CA SER A 20 3.24 -0.46 -10.99
C SER A 20 1.99 0.31 -10.58
N GLY A 21 0.97 0.29 -11.43
CA GLY A 21 -0.39 0.63 -10.99
C GLY A 21 -1.02 -0.51 -10.22
N ASP A 22 -2.35 -0.51 -10.22
CA ASP A 22 -3.24 -1.50 -9.63
C ASP A 22 -2.81 -2.96 -9.90
N ILE A 23 -2.85 -3.76 -8.84
CA ILE A 23 -2.56 -5.21 -8.89
C ILE A 23 -3.71 -6.07 -8.35
N HIS A 24 -4.76 -5.47 -7.79
CA HIS A 24 -5.93 -6.13 -7.22
C HIS A 24 -5.60 -7.36 -6.35
N GLY A 25 -4.55 -7.28 -5.53
CA GLY A 25 -4.16 -8.36 -4.61
C GLY A 25 -3.28 -9.47 -5.19
N ASP A 26 -2.87 -9.41 -6.47
CA ASP A 26 -2.01 -10.44 -7.07
C ASP A 26 -0.51 -10.29 -6.70
N LEU A 27 -0.26 -10.25 -5.39
CA LEU A 27 1.03 -10.01 -4.76
C LEU A 27 2.05 -11.10 -5.11
N ASN A 28 1.61 -12.35 -5.24
CA ASN A 28 2.49 -13.46 -5.60
C ASN A 28 2.93 -13.38 -7.06
N GLN A 29 2.04 -13.01 -7.99
CA GLN A 29 2.43 -12.80 -9.38
C GLN A 29 3.37 -11.59 -9.50
N LEU A 30 3.15 -10.53 -8.73
CA LEU A 30 4.05 -9.37 -8.69
C LEU A 30 5.47 -9.78 -8.28
N VAL A 31 5.61 -10.56 -7.20
CA VAL A 31 6.91 -11.08 -6.76
C VAL A 31 7.52 -12.04 -7.79
N PHE A 32 6.71 -12.90 -8.41
CA PHE A 32 7.16 -13.80 -9.48
C PHE A 32 7.74 -13.01 -10.66
N LYS A 33 7.03 -11.98 -11.13
CA LYS A 33 7.48 -11.09 -12.20
C LYS A 33 8.81 -10.43 -11.84
N LEU A 34 8.86 -9.84 -10.64
CA LEU A 34 10.04 -9.12 -10.15
C LEU A 34 11.28 -10.03 -10.04
N CYS A 35 11.17 -11.15 -9.33
CA CYS A 35 12.32 -11.97 -8.95
C CYS A 35 12.66 -13.09 -9.93
N ILE A 36 11.68 -13.62 -10.66
CA ILE A 36 11.84 -14.85 -11.45
C ILE A 36 11.78 -14.56 -12.94
N GLN A 37 10.72 -13.89 -13.40
CA GLN A 37 10.52 -13.61 -14.82
C GLN A 37 11.53 -12.57 -15.31
N TYR A 38 11.61 -11.43 -14.63
CA TYR A 38 12.51 -10.34 -15.01
C TYR A 38 13.87 -10.39 -14.30
N LYS A 39 13.99 -11.23 -13.26
CA LYS A 39 15.24 -11.43 -12.49
C LYS A 39 15.85 -10.12 -12.00
N LEU A 40 15.00 -9.17 -11.64
CA LEU A 40 15.40 -7.85 -11.16
C LEU A 40 16.10 -7.97 -9.81
N LYS A 41 17.06 -7.09 -9.57
CA LYS A 41 17.85 -7.03 -8.34
C LYS A 41 18.01 -5.58 -7.91
N ASP A 42 18.28 -5.37 -6.62
CA ASP A 42 18.50 -4.04 -6.05
C ASP A 42 17.38 -3.07 -6.45
N THR A 43 16.12 -3.54 -6.47
CA THR A 43 14.99 -2.79 -7.05
C THR A 43 13.99 -2.38 -5.98
N LEU A 44 13.61 -1.10 -5.99
CA LEU A 44 12.43 -0.60 -5.30
C LEU A 44 11.24 -0.63 -6.27
N LEU A 45 10.27 -1.50 -6.01
CA LEU A 45 8.99 -1.49 -6.71
C LEU A 45 7.95 -0.73 -5.88
N ILE A 46 7.27 0.24 -6.49
CA ILE A 46 6.20 1.01 -5.87
C ILE A 46 4.88 0.60 -6.53
N VAL A 47 3.91 0.14 -5.74
CA VAL A 47 2.53 -0.10 -6.20
C VAL A 47 1.71 1.15 -5.90
N ALA A 48 1.29 1.86 -6.95
CA ALA A 48 0.60 3.13 -6.87
C ALA A 48 -0.93 2.94 -6.87
N GLY A 49 -1.44 2.43 -5.75
CA GLY A 49 -2.87 2.23 -5.53
C GLY A 49 -3.36 0.80 -5.80
N ASP A 50 -4.52 0.49 -5.22
CA ASP A 50 -5.30 -0.74 -5.35
C ASP A 50 -4.44 -2.01 -5.24
N CYS A 51 -3.73 -2.05 -4.11
CA CYS A 51 -2.81 -3.11 -3.76
C CYS A 51 -3.53 -4.43 -3.43
N GLY A 52 -4.79 -4.35 -3.00
CA GLY A 52 -5.62 -5.47 -2.57
C GLY A 52 -5.72 -5.65 -1.06
N PHE A 53 -5.31 -4.65 -0.26
CA PHE A 53 -5.41 -4.73 1.20
C PHE A 53 -6.85 -4.55 1.68
N GLY A 54 -7.29 -5.43 2.57
CA GLY A 54 -8.66 -5.43 3.12
C GLY A 54 -9.62 -6.41 2.45
N PHE A 55 -9.19 -7.13 1.40
CA PHE A 55 -9.98 -8.19 0.76
C PHE A 55 -9.73 -9.56 1.37
N GLU A 56 -8.47 -9.82 1.77
CA GLU A 56 -8.06 -11.05 2.45
C GLU A 56 -7.85 -10.87 3.95
N LYS A 57 -7.77 -11.98 4.70
CA LYS A 57 -7.44 -11.97 6.13
C LYS A 57 -5.96 -11.61 6.35
N LYS A 58 -5.61 -11.14 7.55
CA LYS A 58 -4.23 -10.77 7.90
C LYS A 58 -3.23 -11.89 7.62
N GLU A 59 -3.59 -13.13 7.95
CA GLU A 59 -2.76 -14.32 7.80
C GLU A 59 -2.41 -14.61 6.34
N TYR A 60 -3.29 -14.24 5.40
CA TYR A 60 -3.00 -14.39 3.97
C TYR A 60 -1.79 -13.55 3.57
N TYR A 61 -1.76 -12.27 3.97
CA TYR A 61 -0.64 -11.39 3.65
C TYR A 61 0.65 -11.81 4.37
N GLU A 62 0.55 -12.25 5.62
CA GLU A 62 1.68 -12.81 6.38
C GLU A 62 2.27 -14.05 5.71
N GLN A 63 1.42 -14.96 5.25
CA GLN A 63 1.84 -16.14 4.50
C GLN A 63 2.50 -15.76 3.17
N MET A 64 1.95 -14.77 2.45
CA MET A 64 2.55 -14.25 1.22
C MET A 64 3.97 -13.73 1.49
N VAL A 65 4.16 -12.91 2.53
CA VAL A 65 5.47 -12.40 2.92
C VAL A 65 6.41 -13.54 3.25
N ARG A 66 5.99 -14.50 4.08
CA ARG A 66 6.82 -15.65 4.50
C ARG A 66 7.27 -16.50 3.31
N ARG A 67 6.37 -16.81 2.36
CA ARG A 67 6.69 -17.62 1.16
C ARG A 67 7.68 -16.90 0.23
N ASN A 68 7.64 -15.57 0.19
CA ASN A 68 8.45 -14.75 -0.71
C ASN A 68 9.72 -14.16 -0.06
N ALA A 69 9.87 -14.26 1.26
CA ALA A 69 10.97 -13.63 1.99
C ALA A 69 12.36 -14.04 1.46
N LYS A 70 12.59 -15.34 1.22
CA LYS A 70 13.90 -15.83 0.76
C LYS A 70 14.31 -15.19 -0.57
N ARG A 71 13.43 -15.23 -1.58
CA ARG A 71 13.72 -14.70 -2.93
C ARG A 71 13.87 -13.18 -2.94
N MET A 72 13.01 -12.46 -2.21
CA MET A 72 13.10 -11.00 -2.11
C MET A 72 14.40 -10.56 -1.43
N ASN A 73 14.83 -11.27 -0.38
CA ASN A 73 16.10 -10.99 0.28
C ASN A 73 17.31 -11.29 -0.63
N GLN A 74 17.29 -12.42 -1.35
CA GLN A 74 18.39 -12.80 -2.26
C GLN A 74 18.53 -11.85 -3.46
N ALA A 75 17.41 -11.36 -3.99
CA ALA A 75 17.40 -10.39 -5.07
C ALA A 75 17.65 -8.95 -4.59
N ASN A 76 17.60 -8.71 -3.28
CA ASN A 76 17.65 -7.38 -2.68
C ASN A 76 16.58 -6.43 -3.25
N ASN A 77 15.34 -6.90 -3.30
CA ASN A 77 14.21 -6.11 -3.81
C ASN A 77 13.27 -5.69 -2.69
N TRP A 78 12.62 -4.55 -2.84
CA TRP A 78 11.57 -4.05 -1.95
C TRP A 78 10.29 -3.80 -2.73
N ILE A 79 9.15 -3.96 -2.05
CA ILE A 79 7.86 -3.47 -2.54
C ILE A 79 7.31 -2.48 -1.51
N VAL A 80 7.03 -1.27 -1.98
CA VAL A 80 6.31 -0.25 -1.23
C VAL A 80 4.91 -0.11 -1.82
N PHE A 81 3.90 -0.16 -0.95
CA PHE A 81 2.49 -0.05 -1.33
C PHE A 81 1.96 1.33 -0.94
N VAL A 82 1.37 2.02 -1.91
CA VAL A 82 0.65 3.28 -1.73
C VAL A 82 -0.84 3.00 -1.84
N ARG A 83 -1.63 3.58 -0.94
CA ARG A 83 -3.06 3.32 -0.79
C ARG A 83 -3.83 3.70 -2.06
N GLY A 84 -4.68 2.82 -2.55
CA GLY A 84 -5.72 3.18 -3.52
C GLY A 84 -7.09 3.41 -2.88
N ASN A 85 -8.11 3.63 -3.70
CA ASN A 85 -9.48 3.83 -3.23
C ASN A 85 -10.14 2.52 -2.77
N HIS A 86 -9.67 1.35 -3.23
CA HIS A 86 -10.20 0.06 -2.80
C HIS A 86 -9.47 -0.54 -1.60
N ASP A 87 -8.27 -0.03 -1.31
CA ASP A 87 -7.47 -0.51 -0.20
C ASP A 87 -8.02 -0.05 1.15
N ASN A 88 -7.94 -0.93 2.14
CA ASN A 88 -8.28 -0.60 3.53
C ASN A 88 -7.22 0.34 4.14
N PRO A 89 -7.59 1.57 4.55
CA PRO A 89 -6.65 2.54 5.12
C PRO A 89 -5.90 2.07 6.36
N ALA A 90 -6.42 1.11 7.13
CA ALA A 90 -5.78 0.59 8.34
C ALA A 90 -4.41 -0.06 8.06
N TYR A 91 -4.16 -0.52 6.83
CA TYR A 91 -2.87 -1.09 6.45
C TYR A 91 -1.80 -0.03 6.17
N PHE A 92 -2.17 1.23 5.96
CA PHE A 92 -1.29 2.32 5.53
C PHE A 92 -0.98 3.29 6.68
N ASP A 93 -0.78 2.74 7.88
CA ASP A 93 -0.35 3.48 9.08
C ASP A 93 1.18 3.47 9.28
N GLY A 94 1.92 2.77 8.41
CA GLY A 94 3.37 2.59 8.49
C GLY A 94 3.84 1.49 9.45
N THR A 95 2.91 0.78 10.10
CA THR A 95 3.20 -0.24 11.13
C THR A 95 2.47 -1.56 10.91
N THR A 96 1.21 -1.54 10.50
CA THR A 96 0.33 -2.71 10.32
C THR A 96 0.89 -3.69 9.29
N PHE A 97 1.45 -3.18 8.18
CA PHE A 97 2.09 -4.01 7.16
C PHE A 97 3.49 -3.48 6.84
N ASN A 98 4.40 -3.69 7.79
CA ASN A 98 5.79 -3.24 7.70
C ASN A 98 6.75 -4.41 7.91
N TYR A 99 7.16 -5.03 6.81
CA TYR A 99 8.15 -6.11 6.78
C TYR A 99 9.39 -5.64 6.02
N LYS A 100 10.53 -6.29 6.28
CA LYS A 100 11.84 -5.93 5.70
C LYS A 100 11.83 -5.60 4.19
N ARG A 101 11.04 -6.33 3.38
CA ARG A 101 10.98 -6.20 1.92
C ARG A 101 9.58 -5.83 1.38
N PHE A 102 8.60 -5.61 2.25
CA PHE A 102 7.20 -5.36 1.89
C PHE A 102 6.61 -4.35 2.88
N ILE A 103 6.26 -3.16 2.42
CA ILE A 103 5.93 -2.04 3.30
C ILE A 103 4.73 -1.30 2.73
N ALA A 104 3.63 -1.22 3.48
CA ALA A 104 2.55 -0.28 3.19
C ALA A 104 2.81 1.02 3.93
N VAL A 105 2.80 2.14 3.21
CA VAL A 105 3.24 3.43 3.74
C VAL A 105 2.06 4.41 3.88
N PRO A 106 2.06 5.29 4.89
CA PRO A 106 1.08 6.36 5.00
C PRO A 106 1.07 7.28 3.79
N ASP A 107 -0.09 7.88 3.54
CA ASP A 107 -0.22 8.97 2.57
C ASP A 107 0.79 10.08 2.91
N TYR A 108 1.38 10.67 1.86
CA TYR A 108 2.47 11.66 1.91
C TYR A 108 3.80 11.14 2.45
N THR A 109 4.01 9.83 2.47
CA THR A 109 5.35 9.27 2.72
C THR A 109 6.33 9.76 1.65
N ILE A 110 7.53 10.15 2.08
CA ILE A 110 8.65 10.45 1.19
C ILE A 110 9.53 9.21 1.05
N LEU A 111 9.78 8.78 -0.19
CA LEU A 111 10.74 7.72 -0.50
C LEU A 111 11.99 8.34 -1.12
N GLN A 112 13.15 7.92 -0.64
CA GLN A 112 14.45 8.29 -1.17
C GLN A 112 15.13 7.06 -1.76
N ALA A 113 15.34 7.03 -3.08
CA ALA A 113 15.98 5.91 -3.77
C ALA A 113 16.55 6.39 -5.11
N CYS A 114 17.68 5.82 -5.55
CA CYS A 114 18.28 6.13 -6.86
C CYS A 114 18.42 7.64 -7.15
N ASN A 115 18.79 8.46 -6.16
CA ASN A 115 18.85 9.93 -6.23
C ASN A 115 17.52 10.65 -6.52
N HIS A 116 16.40 9.95 -6.39
CA HIS A 116 15.06 10.53 -6.46
C HIS A 116 14.47 10.72 -5.06
N THR A 117 13.72 11.80 -4.92
CA THR A 117 12.80 12.03 -3.79
C THR A 117 11.38 11.92 -4.33
N ILE A 118 10.61 10.97 -3.81
CA ILE A 118 9.30 10.59 -4.33
C ILE A 118 8.26 10.82 -3.25
N LEU A 119 7.18 11.54 -3.56
CA LEU A 119 6.06 11.74 -2.65
C LEU A 119 4.94 10.75 -2.99
N CYS A 120 4.59 9.91 -2.03
CA CYS A 120 3.52 8.93 -2.16
C CYS A 120 2.17 9.55 -1.79
N VAL A 121 1.36 9.94 -2.76
CA VAL A 121 0.00 10.44 -2.52
C VAL A 121 -0.99 9.29 -2.69
N GLY A 122 -1.60 8.86 -1.59
CA GLY A 122 -2.58 7.78 -1.60
C GLY A 122 -4.02 8.27 -1.83
N GLY A 123 -4.85 7.32 -2.25
CA GLY A 123 -6.26 7.51 -2.54
C GLY A 123 -6.58 7.73 -4.02
N ALA A 124 -7.84 7.56 -4.35
CA ALA A 124 -8.45 7.92 -5.63
C ALA A 124 -9.97 8.09 -5.41
N ILE A 125 -10.68 8.61 -6.41
CA ILE A 125 -12.14 8.67 -6.36
C ILE A 125 -12.66 7.57 -7.28
N SER A 126 -13.37 6.59 -6.72
CA SER A 126 -13.90 5.51 -7.54
C SER A 126 -15.02 6.00 -8.47
N ILE A 127 -15.00 5.52 -9.72
CA ILE A 127 -16.10 5.72 -10.66
C ILE A 127 -17.37 4.98 -10.21
N ASP A 128 -17.21 3.84 -9.52
CA ASP A 128 -18.30 3.00 -9.04
C ASP A 128 -18.72 3.30 -7.59
N ARG A 129 -18.22 4.39 -6.99
CA ARG A 129 -18.45 4.72 -5.56
C ARG A 129 -19.93 4.74 -5.17
N ILE A 130 -20.81 5.26 -6.03
CA ILE A 130 -22.26 5.32 -5.76
C ILE A 130 -22.83 3.90 -5.64
N TYR A 131 -22.49 3.02 -6.58
CA TYR A 131 -22.90 1.63 -6.55
C TYR A 131 -22.38 0.94 -5.28
N ARG A 132 -21.11 1.13 -4.94
CA ARG A 132 -20.50 0.51 -3.74
C ARG A 132 -21.09 1.02 -2.44
N ILE A 133 -21.36 2.32 -2.33
CA ILE A 133 -22.07 2.90 -1.18
C ILE A 133 -23.46 2.28 -1.05
N ASN A 134 -24.18 2.12 -2.15
CA ASN A 134 -25.51 1.52 -2.14
C ASN A 134 -25.46 0.04 -1.73
N GLU A 135 -24.53 -0.75 -2.28
CA GLU A 135 -24.33 -2.15 -1.92
C GLU A 135 -23.89 -2.31 -0.46
N TRP A 136 -23.00 -1.43 0.02
CA TRP A 136 -22.57 -1.40 1.41
C TRP A 136 -23.74 -1.13 2.36
N ASN A 137 -24.59 -0.16 2.03
CA ASN A 137 -25.79 0.14 2.79
C ASN A 137 -26.75 -1.05 2.80
N LYS A 138 -27.02 -1.69 1.66
CA LYS A 138 -27.87 -2.90 1.59
C LYS A 138 -27.33 -4.03 2.48
N ARG A 139 -26.02 -4.25 2.51
CA ARG A 139 -25.39 -5.28 3.35
C ARG A 139 -25.54 -5.00 4.84
N LYS A 140 -25.42 -3.74 5.28
CA LYS A 140 -25.65 -3.33 6.68
C LYS A 140 -27.05 -3.68 7.17
N TYR A 141 -28.07 -3.64 6.31
CA TYR A 141 -29.44 -4.02 6.65
C TYR A 141 -29.73 -5.52 6.56
N ARG A 142 -28.82 -6.32 5.97
CA ARG A 142 -28.97 -7.78 5.81
C ARG A 142 -28.20 -8.59 6.86
N VAL A 143 -27.19 -8.00 7.50
CA VAL A 143 -26.38 -8.70 8.50
C VAL A 143 -26.96 -8.47 9.90
N HIS A 144 -27.85 -9.36 10.31
CA HIS A 144 -28.26 -9.57 11.71
C HIS A 144 -27.61 -10.84 12.31
N SER A 145 -26.45 -11.28 11.82
CA SER A 145 -25.89 -12.56 12.25
C SER A 145 -24.37 -12.64 12.15
N ASN A 146 -23.73 -12.73 13.31
CA ASN A 146 -22.65 -13.69 13.62
C ASN A 146 -21.45 -13.80 12.66
N GLU A 147 -21.01 -12.74 11.99
CA GLU A 147 -19.57 -12.68 11.66
C GLU A 147 -18.85 -12.37 12.98
N SER A 148 -18.18 -13.38 13.51
CA SER A 148 -17.26 -13.23 14.63
C SER A 148 -16.40 -11.98 14.39
N GLN A 149 -16.31 -11.11 15.40
CA GLN A 149 -15.32 -10.03 15.49
C GLN A 149 -13.90 -10.61 15.61
N GLU A 150 -13.56 -11.58 14.75
CA GLU A 150 -12.29 -12.31 14.78
C GLU A 150 -11.22 -11.57 13.97
N ASN A 151 -11.62 -10.60 13.13
CA ASN A 151 -10.70 -9.71 12.44
C ASN A 151 -10.70 -8.35 13.14
N ASP A 152 -9.57 -7.96 13.75
CA ASP A 152 -9.37 -6.61 14.30
C ASP A 152 -9.46 -5.51 13.22
N ILE A 153 -9.36 -5.89 11.93
CA ILE A 153 -9.40 -4.97 10.79
C ILE A 153 -10.68 -5.23 9.95
N PRO A 154 -11.56 -4.23 9.80
CA PRO A 154 -12.85 -4.41 9.12
C PRO A 154 -12.70 -4.60 7.61
N ARG A 155 -13.55 -5.45 7.02
CA ARG A 155 -13.69 -5.56 5.56
C ARG A 155 -14.81 -4.63 5.10
N ASN A 156 -14.51 -3.68 4.20
CA ASN A 156 -15.50 -2.81 3.59
C ASN A 156 -15.44 -2.87 2.06
N LEU A 157 -16.59 -2.61 1.43
CA LEU A 157 -16.68 -2.43 -0.02
C LEU A 157 -16.38 -0.99 -0.46
N TYR A 158 -16.48 -0.05 0.46
CA TYR A 158 -16.32 1.38 0.23
C TYR A 158 -15.64 2.05 1.44
N TRP A 159 -14.76 3.00 1.18
CA TRP A 159 -14.06 3.79 2.17
C TRP A 159 -14.45 5.26 2.04
N LYS A 160 -14.99 5.85 3.10
CA LYS A 160 -15.40 7.27 3.08
C LYS A 160 -14.22 8.22 2.82
N ASN A 161 -13.01 7.79 3.19
CA ASN A 161 -11.74 8.48 2.98
C ASN A 161 -10.97 7.93 1.76
N GLU A 162 -11.66 7.44 0.72
CA GLU A 162 -11.03 6.95 -0.50
C GLU A 162 -10.18 8.02 -1.22
N ALA A 163 -10.65 9.28 -1.22
CA ALA A 163 -10.04 10.35 -1.98
C ALA A 163 -8.67 10.78 -1.41
N PRO A 164 -7.75 11.24 -2.26
CA PRO A 164 -6.58 11.98 -1.80
C PRO A 164 -7.01 13.22 -1.02
N ILE A 165 -6.38 13.45 0.13
CA ILE A 165 -6.58 14.67 0.91
C ILE A 165 -5.42 15.61 0.58
N TYR A 166 -5.71 16.77 0.00
CA TYR A 166 -4.67 17.77 -0.25
C TYR A 166 -4.14 18.32 1.08
N ASP A 167 -2.82 18.29 1.25
CA ASP A 167 -2.10 18.80 2.41
C ASP A 167 -0.92 19.64 1.91
N ALA A 168 -1.08 20.96 1.92
CA ALA A 168 -0.11 21.90 1.38
C ALA A 168 1.26 21.81 2.09
N ASP A 169 1.25 21.60 3.41
CA ASP A 169 2.48 21.52 4.20
C ASP A 169 3.25 20.25 3.83
N LYS A 170 2.57 19.10 3.72
CA LYS A 170 3.20 17.85 3.30
C LYS A 170 3.65 17.86 1.84
N MET A 171 2.91 18.55 0.97
CA MET A 171 3.33 18.78 -0.42
C MET A 171 4.64 19.57 -0.46
N ASN A 172 4.79 20.61 0.38
CA ASN A 172 6.00 21.42 0.39
C ASN A 172 7.22 20.66 0.92
N THR A 173 7.03 19.63 1.75
CA THR A 173 8.13 18.83 2.30
C THR A 173 8.99 18.16 1.22
N ILE A 174 8.44 17.80 0.05
CA ILE A 174 9.25 17.23 -1.04
C ILE A 174 10.25 18.23 -1.62
N CYS A 175 9.98 19.53 -1.52
CA CYS A 175 10.80 20.60 -2.10
C CYS A 175 11.99 20.99 -1.22
N VAL A 176 11.99 20.63 0.07
CA VAL A 176 13.02 21.04 1.04
C VAL A 176 14.32 20.23 0.90
N GLY A 177 14.31 19.13 0.13
CA GLY A 177 15.48 18.29 -0.13
C GLY A 177 16.33 18.68 -1.35
N LYS A 178 16.18 19.90 -1.88
CA LYS A 178 17.03 20.45 -2.96
C LYS A 178 18.11 21.38 -2.41
#